data_AF-A0A9N9ILN9-F1
#
_entry.id   AF-A0A9N9ILN9-F1
#
_cell.length_a   1.000
_cell.length_b   1.000
_cell.length_c   1.000
_cell.angle_alpha   90.00
_cell.angle_beta   90.00
_cell.angle_gamma   90.00
#
_symmetry.space_group_name_H-M   'P 1'
#
loop_
_entity.id
_entity.type
_entity.pdbx_description
1 polymer ?
#
loop_
_entity_poly.entity_id
_entity_poly.type
_entity_poly.pdbx_seq_one_letter_code
_entity_poly.pdbx_strand_id
1 'polypeptide(L)'
;TVSDQGTHTAQFNLSHRITAFSPPVLQSVNETLQTIPPPEIPMTDIEMRLLTQLNPQHFNVQSPINLKALRILTDTHPNRPFIEYIIKGIRHAFASYIANKLKNSCMCGPFHEDNPPCDFFQTNLCGLVEKKHTNPTAYHIISHLSSPPDNSINDRIDKLEFGTKYENVNHVITLVKWQKISPEARLPKARTLS
;
A
#
# COMPACT_ATOMS: atom_id res chain seq x y z
N THR A 1 -40.12 19.83 7.05
CA THR A 1 -39.82 18.95 5.89
C THR A 1 -38.32 18.81 5.80
N VAL A 2 -37.77 17.71 6.33
CA VAL A 2 -36.34 17.40 6.26
C VAL A 2 -36.11 16.73 4.91
N SER A 3 -35.37 17.38 4.02
CA SER A 3 -35.04 16.81 2.71
C SER A 3 -34.07 15.65 2.90
N ASP A 4 -34.51 14.45 2.52
CA ASP A 4 -33.71 13.23 2.49
C ASP A 4 -32.63 13.37 1.40
N GLN A 5 -31.43 13.82 1.81
CA GLN A 5 -30.26 13.84 0.93
C GLN A 5 -29.69 12.42 0.88
N GLY A 6 -30.12 11.65 -0.11
CA GLY A 6 -29.63 10.29 -0.33
C GLY A 6 -28.10 10.24 -0.36
N THR A 7 -27.53 9.37 0.47
CA THR A 7 -26.09 9.19 0.59
C THR A 7 -25.54 8.55 -0.68
N HIS A 8 -25.03 9.36 -1.58
CA HIS A 8 -24.37 8.87 -2.79
C HIS A 8 -23.02 8.23 -2.46
N THR A 9 -22.68 7.15 -3.17
CA THR A 9 -21.39 6.48 -3.03
C THR A 9 -20.25 7.43 -3.46
N ALA A 10 -19.06 7.26 -2.88
CA ALA A 10 -17.89 8.06 -3.24
C ALA A 10 -17.61 8.05 -4.75
N GLN A 11 -17.86 6.92 -5.42
CA GLN A 11 -17.71 6.76 -6.86
C GLN A 11 -18.72 7.60 -7.66
N PHE A 12 -19.97 7.71 -7.20
CA PHE A 12 -20.98 8.56 -7.84
C PHE A 12 -20.63 10.04 -7.70
N ASN A 13 -20.18 10.45 -6.52
CA ASN A 13 -19.73 11.83 -6.28
C ASN A 13 -18.51 12.18 -7.14
N LEU A 14 -17.59 11.24 -7.34
CA LEU A 14 -16.43 11.43 -8.21
C LEU A 14 -16.84 11.57 -9.69
N SER A 15 -17.72 10.70 -10.20
CA SER A 15 -18.15 10.79 -11.61
C SER A 15 -18.90 12.09 -11.89
N HIS A 16 -19.76 12.53 -10.96
CA HIS A 16 -20.50 13.78 -11.07
C HIS A 16 -19.57 15.00 -11.04
N ARG A 17 -18.49 14.96 -10.26
CA ARG A 17 -17.49 16.05 -10.23
C ARG A 17 -16.70 16.15 -11.54
N ILE A 18 -16.43 15.03 -12.20
CA ILE A 18 -15.70 14.99 -13.48
C ILE A 18 -16.56 15.51 -14.64
N THR A 19 -17.87 15.29 -14.60
CA THR A 19 -18.81 15.68 -15.68
C THR A 19 -19.48 17.03 -15.46
N ALA A 20 -19.26 17.68 -14.32
CA ALA A 20 -19.83 18.99 -14.03
C ALA A 20 -19.25 20.07 -14.97
N PHE A 21 -20.11 20.99 -15.43
CA PHE A 21 -19.77 22.14 -16.28
C PHE A 21 -18.99 23.25 -15.55
N SER A 22 -18.17 22.89 -14.56
CA SER A 22 -17.30 23.80 -13.82
C SER A 22 -15.83 23.52 -14.16
N PRO A 23 -14.93 24.52 -14.02
CA PRO A 23 -13.50 24.27 -14.15
C PRO A 23 -13.05 23.12 -13.23
N PRO A 24 -12.14 22.23 -13.69
CA PRO A 24 -11.66 21.13 -12.87
C PRO A 24 -10.95 21.69 -11.64
N VAL A 25 -11.41 21.28 -10.46
CA VAL A 25 -10.74 21.59 -9.20
C VAL A 25 -9.78 20.45 -8.90
N LEU A 26 -8.50 20.78 -8.67
CA LEU A 26 -7.50 19.82 -8.22
C LEU A 26 -7.74 19.52 -6.74
N GLN A 27 -8.63 18.57 -6.46
CA GLN A 27 -9.00 18.18 -5.11
C GLN A 27 -7.78 17.80 -4.27
N SER A 28 -6.81 17.10 -4.86
CA SER A 28 -5.55 16.71 -4.20
C SER A 28 -4.71 17.90 -3.73
N VAL A 29 -4.75 19.02 -4.47
CA VAL A 29 -4.06 20.25 -4.05
C VAL A 29 -4.73 20.79 -2.78
N ASN A 30 -6.06 20.93 -2.79
CA ASN A 30 -6.80 21.42 -1.63
C ASN A 30 -6.63 20.53 -0.40
N GLU A 31 -6.64 19.21 -0.59
CA GLU A 31 -6.35 18.25 0.48
C GLU A 31 -4.94 18.45 1.04
N THR A 32 -3.94 18.58 0.16
CA THR A 32 -2.54 18.83 0.57
C THR A 32 -2.40 20.14 1.34
N LEU A 33 -3.13 21.19 0.95
CA LEU A 33 -3.11 22.49 1.64
C LEU A 33 -3.65 22.41 3.07
N GLN A 34 -4.66 21.56 3.30
CA GLN A 34 -5.32 21.42 4.60
C GLN A 34 -4.81 20.24 5.43
N THR A 35 -3.89 19.43 4.87
CA THR A 35 -3.38 18.24 5.56
C THR A 35 -2.54 18.63 6.76
N ILE A 36 -2.91 18.12 7.93
CA ILE A 36 -2.09 18.22 9.14
C ILE A 36 -1.09 17.07 9.12
N PRO A 37 0.23 17.31 9.21
CA PRO A 37 1.21 16.23 9.27
C PRO A 37 0.92 15.34 10.49
N PRO A 38 1.10 14.02 10.38
CA PRO A 38 1.02 13.12 11.53
C PRO A 38 1.95 13.56 12.66
N PRO A 39 1.63 13.24 13.93
CA PRO A 39 2.51 13.53 15.04
C PRO A 39 3.88 12.87 14.85
N GLU A 40 4.95 13.57 15.24
CA GLU A 40 6.28 13.01 15.17
C GLU A 40 6.41 11.88 16.20
N ILE A 41 6.62 10.67 15.70
CA ILE A 41 7.00 9.52 16.53
C ILE A 41 8.52 9.44 16.46
N PRO A 42 9.25 9.73 17.54
CA PRO A 42 10.71 9.62 17.54
C PRO A 42 11.11 8.16 17.31
N MET A 43 12.25 7.98 16.65
CA MET A 43 12.84 6.67 16.46
C MET A 43 13.22 6.09 17.83
N THR A 44 12.92 4.82 18.04
CA THR A 44 13.27 4.10 19.28
C THR A 44 14.78 3.87 19.37
N ASP A 45 15.32 3.72 20.58
CA ASP A 45 16.75 3.45 20.79
C ASP A 45 17.22 2.18 20.06
N ILE A 46 16.33 1.18 19.96
CA ILE A 46 16.58 -0.06 19.23
C ILE A 46 16.76 0.21 17.74
N GLU A 47 15.88 1.01 17.13
CA GLU A 47 15.97 1.36 15.71
C GLU A 47 17.23 2.18 15.44
N MET A 48 17.55 3.14 16.30
CA MET A 48 18.80 3.92 16.20
C MET A 48 20.03 3.01 16.25
N ARG A 49 20.07 2.03 17.15
CA ARG A 49 21.16 1.05 17.23
C ARG A 49 21.25 0.16 16.00
N LEU A 50 20.13 -0.27 15.43
CA LEU A 50 20.14 -1.08 14.19
C LEU A 50 20.67 -0.26 13.01
N LEU A 51 20.31 1.02 12.91
CA LEU A 51 20.79 1.89 11.84
C LEU A 51 22.30 2.14 11.90
N THR A 52 22.87 2.25 13.09
CA THR A 52 24.33 2.43 13.24
C THR A 52 25.13 1.17 12.91
N GLN A 53 24.49 0.00 12.92
CA GLN A 53 25.10 -1.29 12.55
C GLN A 53 25.06 -1.56 11.04
N LEU A 54 24.21 -0.86 10.27
CA LEU A 54 24.12 -1.05 8.83
C LEU A 54 25.43 -0.61 8.16
N ASN A 55 26.06 -1.51 7.39
CA ASN A 55 27.21 -1.15 6.58
C ASN A 55 26.78 -0.18 5.47
N PRO A 56 27.28 1.07 5.44
CA PRO A 56 26.87 2.06 4.45
C PRO A 56 27.18 1.67 3.01
N GLN A 57 28.16 0.80 2.78
CA GLN A 57 28.50 0.32 1.44
C GLN A 57 27.42 -0.62 0.87
N HIS A 58 26.79 -1.43 1.72
CA HIS A 58 25.73 -2.36 1.32
C HIS A 58 24.33 -1.73 1.41
N PHE A 59 24.13 -0.82 2.37
CA PHE A 59 22.85 -0.18 2.65
C PHE A 59 22.88 1.32 2.33
N ASN A 60 23.44 1.68 1.18
CA ASN A 60 23.33 3.03 0.64
C ASN A 60 21.95 3.23 0.00
N VAL A 61 20.93 3.47 0.82
CA VAL A 61 19.58 3.73 0.30
C VAL A 61 19.56 5.10 -0.37
N GLN A 62 19.86 5.11 -1.66
CA GLN A 62 19.64 6.26 -2.51
C GLN A 62 18.17 6.28 -2.91
N SER A 63 17.42 7.23 -2.36
CA SER A 63 16.09 7.51 -2.89
C SER A 63 16.24 8.01 -4.34
N PRO A 64 15.43 7.52 -5.30
CA PRO A 64 15.41 8.08 -6.65
C PRO A 64 14.93 9.54 -6.65
N ILE A 65 14.33 10.01 -5.54
CA ILE A 65 13.87 11.37 -5.37
C ILE A 65 15.04 12.27 -4.96
N ASN A 66 15.38 13.23 -5.81
CA ASN A 66 16.35 14.27 -5.48
C ASN A 66 15.77 15.21 -4.40
N LEU A 67 16.09 14.93 -3.14
CA LEU A 67 15.60 15.70 -1.99
C LEU A 67 15.98 17.18 -2.04
N LYS A 68 17.14 17.52 -2.63
CA LYS A 68 17.56 18.92 -2.77
C LYS A 68 16.65 19.64 -3.77
N ALA A 69 16.40 19.04 -4.93
CA ALA A 69 15.47 19.59 -5.91
C ALA A 69 14.05 19.68 -5.35
N LEU A 70 13.56 18.63 -4.68
CA LEU A 70 12.24 18.63 -4.05
C LEU A 70 12.09 19.79 -3.06
N ARG A 71 13.10 20.03 -2.21
CA ARG A 71 13.07 21.12 -1.24
C ARG A 71 13.03 22.50 -1.90
N ILE A 72 13.78 22.70 -2.98
CA ILE A 72 13.77 23.95 -3.76
C ILE A 72 12.41 24.15 -4.42
N LEU A 73 11.87 23.12 -5.08
CA LEU A 73 10.59 23.19 -5.79
C LEU A 73 9.39 23.43 -4.85
N THR A 74 9.53 23.09 -3.58
CA THR A 74 8.47 23.23 -2.57
C THR A 74 8.73 24.36 -1.58
N ASP A 75 9.76 25.20 -1.81
CA ASP A 75 10.18 26.23 -0.87
C ASP A 75 9.05 27.22 -0.52
N THR A 76 8.26 27.59 -1.53
CA THR A 76 7.14 28.51 -1.41
C THR A 76 5.80 27.82 -1.11
N HIS A 77 5.79 26.52 -0.79
CA HIS A 77 4.54 25.81 -0.53
C HIS A 77 3.89 26.29 0.77
N PRO A 78 2.59 26.65 0.78
CA PRO A 78 1.94 27.26 1.95
C PRO A 78 1.83 26.30 3.15
N ASN A 79 1.67 24.99 2.91
CA ASN A 79 1.71 23.98 3.97
C ASN A 79 3.15 23.45 4.15
N ARG A 80 4.03 24.30 4.70
CA ARG A 80 5.43 23.93 5.01
C ARG A 80 5.56 22.75 5.98
N PRO A 81 4.75 22.66 7.06
CA PRO A 81 4.84 21.53 7.99
C PRO A 81 4.65 20.17 7.32
N PHE A 82 3.68 20.05 6.41
CA PHE A 82 3.45 18.81 5.68
C PHE A 82 4.57 18.47 4.69
N ILE A 83 5.13 19.46 4.00
CA ILE A 83 6.27 19.25 3.10
C ILE A 83 7.51 18.77 3.88
N GLU A 84 7.81 19.37 5.02
CA GLU A 84 8.94 18.93 5.86
C GLU A 84 8.69 17.52 6.42
N TYR A 85 7.44 17.17 6.77
CA TYR A 85 7.07 15.79 7.10
C TYR A 85 7.37 14.80 5.96
N ILE A 86 7.00 15.13 4.72
CA ILE A 86 7.30 14.29 3.55
C ILE A 86 8.82 14.15 3.33
N ILE A 87 9.56 15.26 3.37
CA ILE A 87 11.03 15.25 3.18
C ILE A 87 11.69 14.39 4.27
N LYS A 88 11.27 14.55 5.53
CA LYS A 88 11.73 13.72 6.66
C LYS A 88 11.37 12.26 6.44
N GLY A 89 10.15 11.97 6.00
CA GLY A 89 9.68 10.65 5.63
C GLY A 89 10.54 10.01 4.54
N ILE A 90 10.78 10.68 3.42
CA ILE A 90 11.61 10.11 2.34
C ILE A 90 13.06 9.88 2.81
N ARG A 91 13.59 10.79 3.65
CA ARG A 91 14.96 10.67 4.18
C ARG A 91 15.12 9.51 5.17
N HIS A 92 14.12 9.29 6.03
CA HIS A 92 14.25 8.38 7.18
C HIS A 92 13.39 7.12 7.10
N ALA A 93 12.27 7.12 6.37
CA ALA A 93 11.34 5.99 6.31
C ALA A 93 11.97 4.74 5.72
N PHE A 94 12.91 4.87 4.77
CA PHE A 94 13.65 3.72 4.28
C PHE A 94 14.53 3.09 5.36
N ALA A 95 15.21 3.93 6.15
CA ALA A 95 15.99 3.49 7.29
C ALA A 95 15.10 2.82 8.35
N SER A 96 14.00 3.45 8.77
CA SER A 96 13.03 2.86 9.71
C SER A 96 12.44 1.55 9.19
N TYR A 97 12.09 1.48 7.91
CA TYR A 97 11.57 0.28 7.27
C TYR A 97 12.60 -0.85 7.30
N ILE A 98 13.86 -0.57 6.94
CA ILE A 98 14.94 -1.55 7.00
C ILE A 98 15.17 -2.01 8.45
N ALA A 99 15.21 -1.10 9.42
CA ALA A 99 15.36 -1.44 10.83
C ALA A 99 14.20 -2.30 11.36
N ASN A 100 12.96 -1.99 10.97
CA ASN A 100 11.79 -2.78 11.35
C ASN A 100 11.80 -4.16 10.67
N LYS A 101 12.20 -4.23 9.40
CA LYS A 101 12.39 -5.50 8.69
C LYS A 101 13.47 -6.36 9.33
N LEU A 102 14.60 -5.76 9.72
CA LEU A 102 15.66 -6.41 10.51
C LEU A 102 15.15 -6.93 11.85
N LYS A 103 14.38 -6.13 12.59
CA LYS A 103 13.78 -6.53 13.87
C LYS A 103 12.88 -7.76 13.73
N ASN A 104 12.22 -7.91 12.59
CA ASN A 104 11.36 -9.05 12.28
C ASN A 104 12.09 -10.19 11.54
N SER A 105 13.43 -10.14 11.49
CA SER A 105 14.27 -11.10 10.78
C SER A 105 13.96 -11.24 9.29
N CYS A 106 13.39 -10.22 8.67
CA CYS A 106 13.07 -10.20 7.25
C CYS A 106 14.13 -9.40 6.47
N MET A 107 14.96 -10.05 5.64
CA MET A 107 15.80 -9.36 4.66
C MET A 107 15.85 -10.08 3.32
N CYS A 108 15.60 -9.36 2.23
CA CYS A 108 15.82 -9.89 0.88
C CYS A 108 17.12 -9.29 0.33
N GLY A 109 18.07 -10.12 -0.08
CA GLY A 109 19.28 -9.66 -0.77
C GLY A 109 20.21 -10.80 -1.18
N PRO A 110 21.15 -10.55 -2.10
CA PRO A 110 22.08 -11.56 -2.64
C PRO A 110 23.27 -11.75 -1.71
N PHE A 111 23.03 -11.94 -0.41
CA PHE A 111 24.11 -12.18 0.53
C PHE A 111 24.40 -13.68 0.59
N HIS A 112 25.69 -14.03 0.61
CA HIS A 112 26.11 -15.41 0.79
C HIS A 112 25.76 -15.88 2.21
N GLU A 113 25.29 -17.12 2.32
CA GLU A 113 24.92 -17.74 3.61
C GLU A 113 26.10 -17.73 4.61
N ASP A 114 27.33 -17.79 4.10
CA ASP A 114 28.56 -17.80 4.91
C ASP A 114 28.98 -16.42 5.44
N ASN A 115 28.38 -15.33 4.94
CA ASN A 115 28.71 -13.97 5.36
C ASN A 115 27.45 -13.08 5.34
N PRO A 116 26.47 -13.37 6.20
CA PRO A 116 25.26 -12.60 6.24
C PRO A 116 25.54 -11.20 6.80
N PRO A 117 24.82 -10.16 6.33
CA PRO A 117 24.99 -8.80 6.82
C PRO A 117 24.54 -8.62 8.29
N CYS A 118 23.82 -9.60 8.84
CA CYS A 118 23.43 -9.67 10.25
C CYS A 118 23.18 -11.12 10.68
N ASP A 119 23.20 -11.38 11.99
CA ASP A 119 23.01 -12.72 12.57
C ASP A 119 21.64 -13.36 12.24
N PHE A 120 20.65 -12.55 11.86
CA PHE A 120 19.28 -12.97 11.55
C PHE A 120 18.96 -12.73 10.07
N PHE A 121 19.65 -13.47 9.20
CA PHE A 121 19.49 -13.37 7.76
C PHE A 121 18.53 -14.46 7.23
N GLN A 122 17.42 -14.03 6.65
CA GLN A 122 16.41 -14.91 6.07
C GLN A 122 16.29 -14.65 4.57
N THR A 123 16.97 -15.45 3.75
CA THR A 123 16.82 -15.37 2.29
C THR A 123 15.40 -15.79 1.90
N ASN A 124 14.58 -14.84 1.46
CA ASN A 124 13.44 -15.20 0.64
C ASN A 124 13.98 -15.77 -0.67
N LEU A 125 13.72 -17.05 -0.94
CA LEU A 125 14.05 -17.66 -2.21
C LEU A 125 13.31 -16.89 -3.31
N CYS A 126 14.06 -16.13 -4.11
CA CYS A 126 13.56 -15.51 -5.32
C CYS A 126 13.65 -16.54 -6.45
N GLY A 127 12.49 -17.01 -6.93
CA GLY A 127 12.42 -17.82 -8.13
C GLY A 127 12.36 -16.94 -9.39
N LEU A 128 13.01 -17.36 -10.46
CA LEU A 128 12.77 -16.80 -11.79
C LEU A 128 11.78 -17.70 -12.53
N VAL A 129 10.72 -17.11 -13.06
CA VAL A 129 9.73 -17.82 -13.89
C VAL A 129 9.66 -17.16 -15.25
N GLU A 130 9.82 -17.95 -16.31
CA GLU A 130 9.76 -17.46 -17.68
C GLU A 130 8.38 -16.89 -18.04
N LYS A 131 8.38 -15.76 -18.74
CA LYS A 131 7.19 -15.21 -19.39
C LYS A 131 6.89 -16.02 -20.64
N LYS A 132 5.72 -16.67 -20.64
CA LYS A 132 5.21 -17.34 -21.83
C LYS A 132 5.18 -16.35 -23.01
N HIS A 133 5.61 -16.83 -24.19
CA HIS A 133 5.52 -16.11 -25.47
C HIS A 133 6.33 -14.81 -25.56
N THR A 134 7.50 -14.75 -24.90
CA THR A 134 8.45 -13.64 -25.07
C THR A 134 9.67 -14.09 -25.88
N ASN A 135 10.10 -13.26 -26.84
CA ASN A 135 11.33 -13.45 -27.61
C ASN A 135 12.08 -12.10 -27.73
N PRO A 136 13.22 -11.92 -27.06
CA PRO A 136 13.92 -12.91 -26.23
C PRO A 136 13.14 -13.28 -24.97
N THR A 137 13.47 -14.43 -24.38
CA THR A 137 12.85 -14.92 -23.14
C THR A 137 12.98 -13.87 -22.04
N ALA A 138 11.84 -13.39 -21.55
CA ALA A 138 11.75 -12.52 -20.39
C ALA A 138 11.39 -13.33 -19.15
N TYR A 139 11.78 -12.86 -17.97
CA TYR A 139 11.53 -13.53 -16.70
C TYR A 139 10.70 -12.65 -15.76
N HIS A 140 9.86 -13.27 -14.96
CA HIS A 140 9.29 -12.72 -13.75
C HIS A 140 10.15 -13.12 -12.57
N ILE A 141 10.44 -12.16 -11.69
CA ILE A 141 10.93 -12.46 -10.34
C ILE A 141 9.71 -12.80 -9.50
N ILE A 142 9.68 -13.99 -8.93
CA ILE A 142 8.71 -14.41 -7.92
C ILE A 142 9.43 -14.47 -6.59
N SER A 143 9.13 -13.51 -5.71
CA SER A 143 9.49 -13.64 -4.31
C SER A 143 8.60 -14.70 -3.69
N HIS A 144 9.17 -15.79 -3.16
CA HIS A 144 8.40 -16.83 -2.51
C HIS A 144 7.88 -16.35 -1.14
N LEU A 145 6.80 -15.56 -1.14
CA LEU A 145 6.22 -14.94 0.06
C LEU A 145 5.69 -15.94 1.11
N SER A 146 5.65 -17.23 0.75
CA SER A 146 5.16 -18.36 1.54
C SER A 146 6.28 -19.15 2.25
N SER A 147 7.53 -18.68 2.21
CA SER A 147 8.67 -19.34 2.85
C SER A 147 9.34 -18.42 3.88
N PRO A 148 9.89 -18.97 4.97
CA PRO A 148 9.76 -20.36 5.43
C PRO A 148 8.36 -20.62 6.00
N PRO A 149 7.96 -21.91 6.10
CA PRO A 149 6.75 -22.29 6.82
C PRO A 149 6.73 -21.70 8.22
N ASP A 150 5.55 -21.29 8.69
CA ASP A 150 5.28 -20.72 10.03
C ASP A 150 5.85 -19.31 10.29
N ASN A 151 6.53 -18.70 9.33
CA ASN A 151 6.98 -17.31 9.41
C ASN A 151 6.87 -16.57 8.06
N SER A 152 6.01 -17.05 7.18
CA SER A 152 5.75 -16.41 5.89
C SER A 152 4.82 -15.20 6.06
N ILE A 153 4.83 -14.28 5.08
CA ILE A 153 3.91 -13.13 5.10
C ILE A 153 2.46 -13.62 5.10
N ASN A 154 2.19 -14.73 4.41
CA ASN A 154 0.88 -15.33 4.31
C ASN A 154 0.39 -15.96 5.61
N ASP A 155 1.29 -16.35 6.53
CA ASP A 155 0.92 -16.96 7.81
C ASP A 155 0.32 -15.93 8.78
N ARG A 156 0.56 -14.63 8.54
CA ARG A 156 0.02 -13.53 9.34
C ARG A 156 -1.27 -12.93 8.77
N ILE A 157 -1.72 -13.39 7.61
CA ILE A 157 -3.00 -13.00 7.03
C ILE A 157 -4.08 -13.82 7.71
N ASP A 158 -5.04 -13.17 8.37
CA ASP A 158 -6.19 -13.86 8.93
C ASP A 158 -7.01 -14.48 7.79
N LYS A 159 -6.94 -15.80 7.68
CA LYS A 159 -7.63 -16.58 6.65
C LYS A 159 -9.15 -16.49 6.77
N LEU A 160 -9.69 -16.12 7.94
CA LEU A 160 -11.12 -15.90 8.13
C LEU A 160 -11.57 -14.54 7.62
N GLU A 161 -10.72 -13.52 7.76
CA GLU A 161 -10.99 -12.14 7.32
C GLU A 161 -10.76 -11.97 5.81
N PHE A 162 -9.67 -12.54 5.29
CA PHE A 162 -9.23 -12.38 3.89
C PHE A 162 -9.44 -13.61 3.03
N GLY A 163 -9.95 -14.69 3.60
CA GLY A 163 -10.40 -15.83 2.82
C GLY A 163 -11.55 -15.38 1.93
N THR A 164 -11.35 -15.40 0.61
CA THR A 164 -12.45 -15.30 -0.34
C THR A 164 -13.35 -16.49 -0.09
N LYS A 165 -14.38 -16.32 0.75
CA LYS A 165 -15.52 -17.22 0.74
C LYS A 165 -16.07 -17.04 -0.65
N TYR A 166 -15.75 -17.96 -1.56
CA TYR A 166 -16.52 -18.11 -2.76
C TYR A 166 -17.94 -18.31 -2.26
N GLU A 167 -18.75 -17.25 -2.28
CA GLU A 167 -20.19 -17.39 -2.18
C GLU A 167 -20.51 -18.47 -3.20
N ASN A 168 -20.93 -19.61 -2.67
CA ASN A 168 -21.12 -20.87 -3.38
C ASN A 168 -21.64 -20.56 -4.79
N VAL A 169 -21.13 -21.20 -5.84
CA VAL A 169 -21.64 -21.06 -7.21
C VAL A 169 -23.18 -21.11 -7.24
N ASN A 170 -23.81 -21.86 -6.32
CA ASN A 170 -25.24 -21.88 -6.07
C ASN A 170 -25.86 -20.52 -5.68
N HIS A 171 -25.18 -19.69 -4.88
CA HIS A 171 -25.59 -18.33 -4.51
C HIS A 171 -25.61 -17.40 -5.75
N VAL A 172 -24.56 -17.45 -6.57
CA VAL A 172 -24.51 -16.70 -7.84
C VAL A 172 -25.57 -17.20 -8.83
N ILE A 173 -25.76 -18.52 -8.93
CA ILE A 173 -26.83 -19.12 -9.73
C ILE A 173 -28.21 -18.68 -9.22
N THR A 174 -28.39 -18.54 -7.90
CA THR A 174 -29.65 -18.08 -7.31
C THR A 174 -29.92 -16.61 -7.66
N LEU A 175 -28.91 -15.75 -7.61
CA LEU A 175 -29.00 -14.35 -8.03
C LEU A 175 -29.33 -14.22 -9.53
N VAL A 176 -28.68 -15.00 -10.39
CA VAL A 176 -28.93 -15.00 -11.85
C VAL A 176 -30.31 -15.56 -12.19
N LYS A 177 -30.77 -16.61 -11.49
CA LYS A 177 -32.13 -17.15 -11.65
C LYS A 177 -33.18 -16.13 -11.22
N TRP A 178 -32.96 -15.42 -10.11
CA TRP A 178 -33.84 -14.36 -9.64
C TRP A 178 -34.02 -13.23 -10.67
N GLN A 179 -32.94 -12.79 -11.33
CA GLN A 179 -33.01 -11.74 -12.35
C GLN A 179 -33.76 -12.16 -13.63
N LYS A 180 -33.74 -13.45 -13.99
CA LYS A 180 -34.45 -13.95 -15.19
C LYS A 180 -35.95 -14.16 -14.97
N ILE A 181 -36.37 -14.43 -13.73
CA ILE A 181 -37.77 -14.75 -13.41
C ILE A 181 -38.59 -13.48 -13.15
N SER A 182 -37.96 -12.35 -12.82
CA SER A 182 -38.70 -11.10 -12.61
C SER A 182 -37.89 -9.87 -13.03
N PRO A 183 -37.99 -9.44 -14.30
CA PRO A 183 -37.33 -8.23 -14.79
C PRO A 183 -37.78 -6.95 -14.08
N GLU A 184 -38.94 -6.98 -13.42
CA GLU A 184 -39.53 -5.84 -12.70
C GLU A 184 -39.28 -5.87 -11.18
N ALA A 185 -38.75 -6.97 -10.63
CA ALA A 185 -38.34 -7.02 -9.23
C ALA A 185 -37.01 -6.26 -9.03
N ARG A 186 -37.08 -4.94 -9.02
CA ARG A 186 -36.01 -4.12 -8.43
C ARG A 186 -35.84 -4.56 -6.98
N LEU A 187 -34.61 -4.83 -6.57
CA LEU A 187 -34.23 -5.10 -5.19
C LEU A 187 -34.97 -4.12 -4.26
N PRO A 188 -35.62 -4.59 -3.18
CA PRO A 188 -36.24 -3.68 -2.23
C PRO A 188 -35.17 -2.73 -1.73
N LYS A 189 -35.40 -1.42 -1.90
CA LYS A 189 -34.57 -0.39 -1.27
C LYS A 189 -34.46 -0.75 0.21
N ALA A 190 -33.23 -0.83 0.71
CA ALA A 190 -32.96 -1.13 2.11
C ALA A 190 -33.86 -0.27 2.99
N ARG A 191 -34.68 -0.91 3.84
CA ARG A 191 -35.54 -0.23 4.80
C ARG A 191 -34.67 0.60 5.73
N THR A 192 -34.86 1.92 5.70
CA THR A 192 -34.47 2.80 6.80
C THR A 192 -35.33 2.42 8.01
N LEU A 193 -34.67 1.93 9.07
CA LEU A 193 -35.29 1.75 10.38
C LEU A 193 -35.41 3.13 11.03
N SER A 194 -36.64 3.53 11.36
CA SER A 194 -36.98 4.67 12.21
C SER A 194 -36.66 4.40 13.67
#